data_AF-A0A552E738-F1
#
_entry.id   AF-A0A552E738-F1
#
_cell.length_a   1.000
_cell.length_b   1.000
_cell.length_c   1.000
_cell.angle_alpha   90.00
_cell.angle_beta   90.00
_cell.angle_gamma   90.00
#
_symmetry.space_group_name_H-M   'P 1'
#
loop_
_entity.id
_entity.type
_entity.pdbx_description
1 polymer ?
#
loop_
_entity_poly.entity_id
_entity_poly.type
_entity_poly.pdbx_seq_one_letter_code
_entity_poly.pdbx_strand_id
1 'polypeptide(L)'
;MPLMTWQLWLAKDLVTDYHLPWQKPQTNLTPEKVAQSLFSLLVEIDSPAQPPKTRGKSPGWEKGRKRSKRNTYPTVKKRYSPTKKSQKKAS
;
A
#
# COMPACT_ATOMS: atom_id res chain seq x y z
N MET A 1 23.61 14.03 -1.31
CA MET A 1 22.15 13.92 -1.52
C MET A 1 21.61 15.30 -1.93
N PRO A 2 21.61 15.67 -3.22
CA PRO A 2 21.35 17.06 -3.63
C PRO A 2 19.87 17.45 -3.77
N LEU A 3 18.95 16.49 -3.93
CA LEU A 3 17.56 16.82 -4.28
C LEU A 3 16.83 17.60 -3.16
N MET A 4 17.00 17.17 -1.91
CA MET A 4 16.36 17.82 -0.75
C MET A 4 16.84 19.27 -0.56
N THR A 5 18.15 19.50 -0.71
CA THR A 5 18.73 20.85 -0.61
C THR A 5 18.23 21.77 -1.71
N TRP A 6 18.03 21.24 -2.93
CA TRP A 6 17.47 22.00 -4.05
C TRP A 6 16.01 22.35 -3.83
N GLN A 7 15.21 21.42 -3.29
CA GLN A 7 13.81 21.68 -2.95
C GLN A 7 13.68 22.80 -1.90
N LEU A 8 14.48 22.74 -0.83
CA LEU A 8 14.48 23.79 0.19
C LEU A 8 14.98 25.13 -0.33
N TRP A 9 15.96 25.13 -1.22
CA TRP A 9 16.47 26.36 -1.83
C TRP A 9 15.42 27.03 -2.73
N LEU A 10 14.74 26.26 -3.58
CA LEU A 10 13.67 26.78 -4.45
C LEU A 10 12.44 27.24 -3.66
N ALA A 11 12.12 26.55 -2.56
CA ALA A 11 10.97 26.92 -1.72
C ALA A 11 11.20 28.21 -0.91
N LYS A 12 12.45 28.64 -0.73
CA LYS A 12 12.79 29.78 0.15
C LYS A 12 12.03 31.06 -0.19
N ASP A 13 11.85 31.35 -1.47
CA ASP A 13 11.21 32.59 -1.94
C ASP A 13 9.67 32.48 -1.99
N LEU A 14 9.14 31.26 -1.88
CA LEU A 14 7.70 30.98 -1.95
C LEU A 14 7.06 30.90 -0.56
N VAL A 15 7.84 30.54 0.47
CA VAL A 15 7.30 30.20 1.78
C VAL A 15 7.36 31.39 2.74
N THR A 16 6.26 31.64 3.45
CA THR A 16 6.20 32.61 4.56
C THR A 16 6.71 32.00 5.87
N ASP A 17 7.31 32.79 6.76
CA ASP A 17 7.84 32.30 8.04
C ASP A 17 6.71 31.73 8.94
N TYR A 18 6.68 30.41 9.09
CA TYR A 18 5.84 29.73 10.08
C TYR A 18 6.72 29.35 11.27
N HIS A 19 6.69 30.18 12.31
CA HIS A 19 7.47 29.98 13.52
C HIS A 19 6.58 29.49 14.67
N LEU A 20 7.16 28.66 15.53
CA LEU A 20 6.53 28.24 16.78
C LEU A 20 6.47 29.43 17.75
N PRO A 21 5.52 29.47 18.70
CA PRO A 21 5.30 30.64 19.54
C PRO A 21 6.49 31.04 20.42
N TRP A 22 7.45 30.13 20.65
CA TRP A 22 8.70 30.40 21.37
C TRP A 22 9.90 30.73 20.46
N GLN A 23 9.73 30.66 19.15
CA GLN A 23 10.80 30.96 18.19
C GLN A 23 10.72 32.42 17.74
N LYS A 24 11.88 33.05 17.58
CA LYS A 24 11.95 34.41 17.05
C LYS A 24 11.55 34.41 15.56
N PRO A 25 10.75 35.39 15.11
CA PRO A 25 10.44 35.58 13.70
C PRO A 25 11.70 35.98 12.94
N GLN A 26 11.85 35.48 11.70
CA GLN A 26 13.00 35.77 10.85
C GLN A 26 12.55 36.24 9.47
N THR A 27 13.17 37.31 8.98
CA THR A 27 12.95 37.81 7.61
C THR A 27 13.72 37.02 6.57
N ASN A 28 14.96 36.63 6.89
CA ASN A 28 15.79 35.78 6.04
C ASN A 28 15.74 34.34 6.53
N LEU A 29 14.94 33.50 5.87
CA LEU A 29 14.75 32.11 6.26
C LEU A 29 16.02 31.29 6.03
N THR A 30 16.43 30.54 7.05
CA THR A 30 17.44 29.49 6.95
C THR A 30 16.81 28.24 6.33
N PRO A 31 17.58 27.30 5.76
CA PRO A 31 17.02 26.07 5.19
C PRO A 31 16.18 25.27 6.18
N GLU A 32 16.54 25.28 7.46
CA GLU A 32 15.77 24.66 8.54
C GLU A 32 14.41 25.34 8.74
N LYS A 33 14.38 26.68 8.71
CA LYS A 33 13.14 27.44 8.79
C LYS A 33 12.25 27.22 7.58
N VAL A 34 12.83 27.16 6.38
CA VAL A 34 12.09 26.81 5.15
C VAL A 34 11.48 25.42 5.27
N ALA A 35 12.22 24.43 5.81
CA ALA A 35 11.69 23.09 6.01
C ALA A 35 10.50 23.07 6.99
N GLN A 36 10.58 23.86 8.07
CA GLN A 36 9.49 23.99 9.06
C GLN A 36 8.20 24.55 8.44
N SER A 37 8.33 25.53 7.53
CA SER A 37 7.20 26.20 6.89
C SER A 37 6.78 25.56 5.55
N LEU A 38 7.55 24.61 5.03
CA LEU A 38 7.29 23.92 3.76
C LEU A 38 5.92 23.23 3.71
N PHE A 39 5.42 22.75 4.86
CA PHE A 39 4.13 22.08 4.93
C PHE A 39 2.98 22.98 4.46
N SER A 40 3.01 24.28 4.79
CA SER A 40 1.99 25.23 4.36
C SER A 40 1.93 25.36 2.83
N LEU A 41 3.11 25.38 2.19
CA LEU A 41 3.22 25.41 0.73
C LEU A 41 2.74 24.10 0.10
N LEU A 42 3.03 22.94 0.71
CA LEU A 42 2.56 21.65 0.21
C LEU A 42 1.03 21.54 0.23
N VAL A 43 0.37 22.12 1.23
CA VAL A 43 -1.09 22.19 1.29
C VAL A 43 -1.66 23.08 0.19
N GLU A 44 -0.97 24.16 -0.18
CA GLU A 44 -1.39 25.07 -1.26
C GLU A 44 -1.21 24.44 -2.65
N ILE A 45 -0.12 23.71 -2.89
CA ILE A 45 0.12 22.99 -4.15
C ILE A 45 -0.88 21.83 -4.33
N ASP A 46 -1.37 21.27 -3.22
CA ASP A 46 -2.16 20.04 -3.16
C ASP A 46 -1.40 18.81 -3.72
N SER A 47 -2.02 17.64 -3.63
CA SER A 47 -1.45 16.41 -4.15
C SER A 47 -1.60 16.36 -5.67
N PRO A 48 -0.51 16.16 -6.43
CA PRO A 48 -0.61 15.91 -7.87
C PRO A 48 -1.21 14.52 -8.19
N ALA A 49 -1.48 13.71 -7.17
CA ALA A 49 -2.01 12.37 -7.35
C ALA A 49 -3.47 12.42 -7.82
N GLN A 50 -3.80 11.64 -8.84
CA GLN A 50 -5.20 11.42 -9.19
C GLN A 50 -5.94 10.72 -8.04
N PRO A 51 -7.24 10.99 -7.86
CA PRO A 51 -8.03 10.30 -6.86
C PRO A 51 -7.96 8.78 -7.10
N PRO A 52 -7.97 7.97 -6.03
CA PRO A 52 -7.93 6.53 -6.17
C PRO A 52 -9.15 6.07 -6.96
N LYS A 53 -8.96 5.05 -7.81
CA LYS A 53 -10.09 4.41 -8.50
C LYS A 53 -11.07 3.90 -7.46
N THR A 54 -12.33 4.33 -7.54
CA THR A 54 -13.38 3.84 -6.66
C THR A 54 -13.47 2.33 -6.85
N ARG A 55 -13.16 1.56 -5.80
CA ARG A 55 -13.48 0.14 -5.78
C ARG A 55 -14.99 0.03 -5.66
N GLY A 56 -15.68 -0.03 -6.80
CA GLY A 56 -17.12 -0.26 -6.81
C GLY A 56 -17.47 -1.54 -6.05
N LYS A 57 -18.69 -1.62 -5.51
CA LYS A 57 -19.24 -2.93 -5.14
C LYS A 57 -19.33 -3.74 -6.43
N SER A 58 -18.79 -4.96 -6.41
CA SER A 58 -19.08 -5.89 -7.51
C SER A 58 -20.61 -6.00 -7.63
N PRO A 59 -21.17 -6.05 -8.85
CA PRO A 59 -22.62 -6.21 -9.06
C PRO A 59 -23.18 -7.49 -8.41
N GLY A 60 -22.29 -8.34 -7.89
CA GLY A 60 -22.66 -9.57 -7.22
C GLY A 60 -23.05 -10.62 -8.25
N TRP A 61 -23.90 -11.54 -7.83
CA TRP A 61 -24.40 -12.58 -8.70
C TRP A 61 -25.66 -12.07 -9.43
N GLU A 62 -25.71 -12.23 -10.76
CA GLU A 62 -26.87 -11.79 -11.56
C GLU A 62 -28.17 -12.45 -11.11
N LYS A 63 -29.24 -11.65 -10.99
CA LYS A 63 -30.58 -12.12 -10.65
C LYS A 63 -31.06 -13.09 -11.75
N GLY A 64 -31.51 -14.28 -11.35
CA GLY A 64 -31.97 -15.32 -12.28
C GLY A 64 -30.90 -16.32 -12.70
N ARG A 65 -29.61 -16.07 -12.45
CA ARG A 65 -28.58 -17.10 -12.63
C ARG A 65 -28.60 -18.09 -11.47
N LYS A 66 -28.66 -19.38 -11.77
CA LYS A 66 -28.53 -20.43 -10.74
C LYS A 66 -27.07 -20.60 -10.32
N ARG A 67 -26.78 -20.56 -9.01
CA ARG A 67 -25.44 -20.89 -8.50
C ARG A 67 -25.19 -22.39 -8.65
N SER A 68 -24.08 -22.78 -9.27
CA SER A 68 -23.59 -24.15 -9.21
C SER A 68 -22.86 -24.39 -7.89
N LYS A 69 -23.05 -25.56 -7.29
CA LYS A 69 -22.21 -25.99 -6.17
C LYS A 69 -20.79 -26.23 -6.68
N ARG A 70 -19.79 -25.88 -5.90
CA ARG A 70 -18.39 -26.23 -6.18
C ARG A 70 -18.26 -27.76 -6.22
N ASN A 71 -17.52 -28.29 -7.20
CA ASN A 71 -17.21 -29.71 -7.25
C ASN A 71 -16.44 -30.11 -5.99
N THR A 72 -16.99 -31.07 -5.25
CA THR A 72 -16.34 -31.67 -4.08
C THR A 72 -15.69 -32.98 -4.51
N TYR A 73 -14.41 -33.14 -4.21
CA TYR A 73 -13.69 -34.39 -4.41
C TYR A 73 -13.56 -35.14 -3.08
N PRO A 74 -13.61 -36.48 -3.06
CA PRO A 74 -13.46 -37.25 -1.83
C PRO A 74 -12.04 -37.10 -1.26
N THR A 75 -11.93 -37.08 0.07
CA THR A 75 -10.63 -37.07 0.76
C THR A 75 -9.95 -38.43 0.61
N VAL A 76 -8.86 -38.50 -0.15
CA VAL A 76 -8.03 -39.69 -0.24
C VAL A 76 -7.25 -39.85 1.08
N LYS A 77 -7.59 -40.87 1.87
CA LYS A 77 -6.82 -41.25 3.06
C LYS A 77 -5.79 -42.30 2.66
N LYS A 78 -4.50 -41.96 2.72
CA LYS A 78 -3.40 -42.92 2.53
C LYS A 78 -3.41 -43.91 3.69
N ARG A 79 -3.95 -45.12 3.47
CA ARG A 79 -3.79 -46.23 4.43
C ARG A 79 -2.53 -47.01 4.09
N TYR A 80 -1.78 -47.41 5.11
CA TYR A 80 -0.73 -48.42 4.95
C TYR A 80 -1.41 -49.77 4.66
N SER A 81 -1.33 -50.25 3.42
CA SER A 81 -1.68 -51.62 3.09
C SER A 81 -0.43 -52.49 3.27
N PRO A 82 -0.44 -53.54 4.13
CA PRO A 82 0.69 -54.45 4.21
C PRO A 82 0.87 -55.15 2.87
N THR A 83 2.13 -55.33 2.45
CA THR A 83 2.49 -56.02 1.22
C THR A 83 2.00 -57.47 1.27
N LYS A 84 1.22 -57.90 0.28
CA LYS A 84 0.85 -59.32 0.13
C LYS A 84 2.14 -60.12 -0.12
N LYS A 85 2.52 -60.98 0.83
CA LYS A 85 3.59 -61.96 0.62
C LYS A 85 3.18 -62.89 -0.52
N SER A 86 4.00 -62.99 -1.56
CA SER A 86 3.84 -63.99 -2.61
C SER A 86 3.97 -65.39 -2.00
N GLN A 87 3.02 -66.27 -2.32
CA GLN A 87 3.12 -67.68 -1.94
C GLN A 87 4.30 -68.31 -2.68
N LYS A 88 5.26 -68.87 -1.94
CA LYS A 88 6.29 -69.74 -2.51
C LYS A 88 5.59 -71.00 -3.05
N LYS A 89 5.72 -71.28 -4.35
CA LYS A 89 5.35 -72.59 -4.91
C LYS A 89 6.33 -73.65 -4.39
N ALA A 90 5.80 -74.73 -3.83
CA ALA A 90 6.59 -75.93 -3.53
C ALA A 90 6.81 -76.72 -4.83
N SER A 91 8.03 -77.22 -5.05
CA SER A 91 8.38 -78.20 -6.08
C SER A 91 7.91 -79.59 -5.70
#